data_AF-A0A7S4CYY1-F1
#
_entry.id   AF-A0A7S4CYY1-F1
#
_cell.length_a   1.000
_cell.length_b   1.000
_cell.length_c   1.000
_cell.angle_alpha   90.00
_cell.angle_beta   90.00
_cell.angle_gamma   90.00
#
_symmetry.space_group_name_H-M   'P 1'
#
loop_
_entity.id
_entity.type
_entity.pdbx_description
1 polymer ?
#
loop_
_entity_poly.entity_id
_entity_poly.type
_entity_poly.pdbx_seq_one_letter_code
_entity_poly.pdbx_strand_id
1 'polypeptide(L)'
;EMFDLLRVEVAARKDAHRDTWGKDETDLVDIVNDWGQDCLSLAAADGSMEMFDHVLTSKGTVMWTYGPVTCTLYPVESLDSGPGSAMTYMLSKGRHDLLSLPRMRRLQLKKWDVFGKQRLGQRLWRHCLVLIVLQVGL
;
A
#
# COMPACT_ATOMS: atom_id res chain seq x y z
N GLU A 1 -10.58 -18.63 41.26
CA GLU A 1 -12.03 -18.78 41.00
C GLU A 1 -12.75 -17.47 40.65
N MET A 2 -13.27 -16.68 41.61
CA MET A 2 -14.16 -15.52 41.28
C MET A 2 -13.44 -14.32 40.61
N PHE A 3 -12.20 -14.04 41.01
CA PHE A 3 -11.41 -12.95 40.41
C PHE A 3 -10.86 -13.28 39.02
N ASP A 4 -10.67 -14.57 38.72
CA ASP A 4 -10.23 -15.03 37.40
C ASP A 4 -11.36 -14.92 36.38
N LEU A 5 -12.59 -15.26 36.78
CA LEU A 5 -13.80 -15.06 35.97
C LEU A 5 -14.02 -13.58 35.63
N LEU A 6 -13.88 -12.68 36.61
CA LEU A 6 -13.96 -11.24 36.39
C LEU A 6 -12.88 -10.72 35.42
N ARG A 7 -11.67 -11.28 35.48
CA ARG A 7 -10.57 -10.84 34.59
C ARG A 7 -10.80 -11.30 33.15
N VAL A 8 -11.35 -12.50 32.96
CA VAL A 8 -11.73 -13.03 31.64
C VAL A 8 -12.90 -12.23 31.04
N GLU A 9 -13.90 -11.90 31.86
CA GLU A 9 -15.08 -11.16 31.40
C GLU A 9 -14.76 -9.69 31.08
N VAL A 10 -13.87 -9.06 31.87
CA VAL A 10 -13.36 -7.71 31.56
C VAL A 10 -12.49 -7.71 30.31
N ALA A 11 -11.65 -8.74 30.09
CA ALA A 11 -10.89 -8.89 28.86
C ALA A 11 -11.82 -9.06 27.64
N ALA A 12 -12.76 -10.01 27.72
CA ALA A 12 -13.73 -10.28 26.66
C ALA A 12 -14.61 -9.05 26.33
N ARG A 13 -15.00 -8.26 27.34
CA ARG A 13 -15.77 -7.02 27.15
C ARG A 13 -14.93 -5.91 26.52
N LYS A 14 -13.63 -5.85 26.83
CA LYS A 14 -12.69 -4.89 26.26
C LYS A 14 -12.37 -5.23 24.80
N ASP A 15 -12.31 -6.51 24.49
CA ASP A 15 -12.15 -7.01 23.12
C ASP A 15 -13.42 -6.74 22.30
N ALA A 16 -14.61 -7.07 22.82
CA ALA A 16 -15.88 -6.78 22.14
C ALA A 16 -16.12 -5.29 21.86
N HIS A 17 -15.71 -4.40 22.77
CA HIS A 17 -15.78 -2.95 22.56
C HIS A 17 -14.69 -2.44 21.59
N ARG A 18 -13.57 -3.16 21.45
CA ARG A 18 -12.53 -2.85 20.44
C ARG A 18 -13.02 -3.19 19.03
N ASP A 19 -13.80 -4.25 18.91
CA ASP A 19 -14.32 -4.75 17.65
C ASP A 19 -15.40 -3.84 17.04
N THR A 20 -16.18 -3.14 17.88
CA THR A 20 -17.19 -2.18 17.42
C THR A 20 -16.58 -0.86 16.95
N TRP A 21 -15.49 -0.40 17.56
CA TRP A 21 -14.79 0.83 17.13
C TRP A 21 -13.85 0.61 15.94
N GLY A 22 -13.29 -0.60 15.78
CA GLY A 22 -12.35 -0.89 14.69
C GLY A 22 -12.98 -1.02 13.29
N LYS A 23 -14.28 -1.29 13.20
CA LYS A 23 -15.02 -1.36 11.92
C LYS A 23 -15.35 0.03 11.37
N ASP A 24 -15.82 0.93 12.24
CA ASP A 24 -16.16 2.29 11.86
C ASP A 24 -14.91 3.09 11.48
N GLU A 25 -13.76 2.82 12.12
CA GLU A 25 -12.51 3.53 11.85
C GLU A 25 -11.99 3.27 10.43
N THR A 26 -12.10 2.03 9.91
CA THR A 26 -11.75 1.71 8.51
C THR A 26 -12.63 2.42 7.49
N ASP A 27 -13.92 2.60 7.77
CA ASP A 27 -14.85 3.29 6.88
C ASP A 27 -14.53 4.79 6.77
N LEU A 28 -14.02 5.40 7.83
CA LEU A 28 -13.59 6.81 7.82
C LEU A 28 -12.35 7.04 6.95
N VAL A 29 -11.46 6.05 6.86
CA VAL A 29 -10.23 6.13 6.05
C VAL A 29 -10.50 5.87 4.57
N ASP A 30 -11.73 5.65 4.13
CA ASP A 30 -12.11 5.57 2.72
C ASP A 30 -12.97 6.78 2.29
N ILE A 31 -13.17 7.76 3.19
CA ILE A 31 -13.91 8.98 2.89
C ILE A 31 -13.05 9.88 2.00
N VAL A 32 -13.61 10.20 0.83
CA VAL A 32 -12.99 11.12 -0.12
C VAL A 32 -13.33 12.58 0.19
N ASN A 33 -12.33 13.45 0.04
CA ASN A 33 -12.52 14.89 0.10
C ASN A 33 -13.16 15.44 -1.20
N ASP A 34 -13.42 16.75 -1.26
CA ASP A 34 -13.98 17.44 -2.44
C ASP A 34 -13.10 17.32 -3.71
N TRP A 35 -11.82 16.98 -3.53
CA TRP A 35 -10.86 16.71 -4.61
C TRP A 35 -10.79 15.22 -4.99
N GLY A 36 -11.68 14.39 -4.44
CA GLY A 36 -11.71 12.95 -4.70
C GLY A 36 -10.52 12.20 -4.10
N GLN A 37 -9.89 12.74 -3.05
CA GLN A 37 -8.74 12.15 -2.40
C GLN A 37 -9.16 11.49 -1.10
N ASP A 38 -8.80 10.22 -0.99
CA ASP A 38 -8.84 9.44 0.23
C ASP A 38 -7.70 9.83 1.19
N CYS A 39 -7.82 9.56 2.49
CA CYS A 39 -6.81 9.87 3.51
C CYS A 39 -5.40 9.37 3.13
N LEU A 40 -5.31 8.17 2.55
CA LEU A 40 -4.03 7.61 2.07
C LEU A 40 -3.45 8.43 0.90
N SER A 41 -4.30 8.83 -0.05
CA SER A 41 -3.90 9.62 -1.20
C SER A 41 -3.56 11.07 -0.83
N LEU A 42 -4.22 11.61 0.20
CA LEU A 42 -3.92 12.92 0.76
C LEU A 42 -2.58 12.90 1.50
N ALA A 43 -2.33 11.91 2.36
CA ALA A 43 -1.04 11.74 3.03
C ALA A 43 0.11 11.57 2.01
N ALA A 44 -0.16 10.87 0.92
CA ALA A 44 0.75 10.72 -0.21
C ALA A 44 1.01 12.05 -0.95
N ALA A 45 -0.02 12.89 -1.13
CA ALA A 45 0.09 14.20 -1.75
C ALA A 45 0.82 15.23 -0.87
N ASP A 46 0.51 15.23 0.42
CA ASP A 46 1.13 16.10 1.44
C ASP A 46 2.59 15.68 1.73
N GLY A 47 2.88 14.39 1.56
CA GLY A 47 4.21 13.82 1.73
C GLY A 47 4.56 13.46 3.17
N SER A 48 3.55 13.30 4.03
CA SER A 48 3.73 12.89 5.42
C SER A 48 3.99 11.38 5.50
N MET A 49 5.25 11.00 5.78
CA MET A 49 5.63 9.59 5.89
C MET A 49 4.95 8.87 7.05
N GLU A 50 4.89 9.53 8.22
CA GLU A 50 4.37 8.91 9.44
C GLU A 50 2.88 8.63 9.30
N MET A 51 2.13 9.60 8.79
CA MET A 51 0.71 9.44 8.52
C MET A 51 0.46 8.37 7.46
N PHE A 52 1.29 8.33 6.42
CA PHE A 52 1.19 7.32 5.39
C PHE A 52 1.47 5.90 5.92
N ASP A 53 2.52 5.69 6.73
CA ASP A 53 2.81 4.36 7.31
C ASP A 53 1.75 3.96 8.34
N HIS A 54 1.21 4.91 9.10
CA HIS A 54 0.12 4.68 10.04
C HIS A 54 -1.16 4.23 9.32
N VAL A 55 -1.61 5.00 8.33
CA VAL A 55 -2.80 4.69 7.51
C VAL A 55 -2.62 3.38 6.74
N LEU A 56 -1.42 3.11 6.23
CA LEU A 56 -1.14 1.85 5.55
C LEU A 56 -1.17 0.66 6.52
N THR A 57 -0.72 0.85 7.77
CA THR A 57 -0.78 -0.18 8.80
C THR A 57 -2.20 -0.42 9.29
N SER A 58 -3.02 0.63 9.45
CA SER A 58 -4.42 0.49 9.87
C SER A 58 -5.26 -0.23 8.81
N LYS A 59 -5.02 0.04 7.52
CA LYS A 59 -5.66 -0.71 6.41
C LYS A 59 -5.13 -2.14 6.25
N GLY A 60 -4.05 -2.53 6.95
CA GLY A 60 -3.42 -3.84 6.81
C GLY A 60 -4.11 -4.91 7.65
N THR A 61 -4.63 -5.96 7.01
CA THR A 61 -5.23 -7.11 7.69
C THR A 61 -4.19 -8.19 7.94
N VAL A 62 -4.00 -8.58 9.21
CA VAL A 62 -3.12 -9.70 9.56
C VAL A 62 -3.79 -11.00 9.14
N MET A 63 -3.21 -11.71 8.16
CA MET A 63 -3.72 -12.99 7.67
C MET A 63 -3.37 -14.13 8.64
N TRP A 64 -2.11 -14.21 9.01
CA TRP A 64 -1.62 -15.21 9.96
C TRP A 64 -0.34 -14.73 10.64
N THR A 65 -0.12 -15.23 11.84
CA THR A 65 1.12 -15.03 12.59
C THR A 65 1.63 -16.37 13.06
N TYR A 66 2.89 -16.67 12.78
CA TYR A 66 3.58 -17.87 13.24
C TYR A 66 4.86 -17.46 13.98
N GLY A 67 4.80 -17.46 15.31
CA GLY A 67 5.89 -16.99 16.15
C GLY A 67 6.29 -15.55 15.80
N PRO A 68 7.56 -15.29 15.38
CA PRO A 68 8.01 -13.95 14.99
C PRO A 68 7.62 -13.54 13.56
N VAL A 69 7.02 -14.45 12.78
CA VAL A 69 6.67 -14.18 11.37
C VAL A 69 5.21 -13.79 11.28
N THR A 70 4.95 -12.56 10.84
CA THR A 70 3.59 -12.04 10.61
C THR A 70 3.37 -11.82 9.11
N CYS A 71 2.27 -12.36 8.59
CA CYS A 71 1.81 -12.11 7.23
C CYS A 71 0.66 -11.10 7.27
N THR A 72 0.90 -9.91 6.74
CA THR A 72 -0.09 -8.83 6.61
C THR A 72 -0.49 -8.66 5.14
N LEU A 73 -1.79 -8.68 4.88
CA LEU A 73 -2.38 -8.34 3.59
C LEU A 73 -2.72 -6.85 3.58
N TYR A 74 -2.27 -6.14 2.54
CA TYR A 74 -2.60 -4.73 2.34
C TYR A 74 -3.56 -4.58 1.16
N PRO A 75 -4.61 -3.76 1.27
CA PRO A 75 -5.50 -3.47 0.15
C PRO A 75 -4.73 -2.72 -0.94
N VAL A 76 -4.79 -3.28 -2.15
CA VAL A 76 -3.96 -2.85 -3.29
C VAL A 76 -4.69 -1.80 -4.14
N GLU A 77 -6.02 -1.71 -4.05
CA GLU A 77 -6.85 -0.87 -4.93
C GLU A 77 -6.61 0.64 -4.72
N SER A 78 -6.49 1.08 -3.46
CA SER A 78 -6.16 2.48 -3.14
C SER A 78 -4.68 2.81 -3.32
N LEU A 79 -3.82 1.78 -3.35
CA LEU A 79 -2.37 1.91 -3.33
C LEU A 79 -1.73 1.83 -4.72
N ASP A 80 -2.21 0.93 -5.58
CA ASP A 80 -1.50 0.48 -6.76
C ASP A 80 -2.34 0.53 -8.02
N SER A 81 -2.17 1.63 -8.76
CA SER A 81 -2.53 1.76 -10.17
C SER A 81 -4.03 1.90 -10.45
N GLY A 82 -4.53 3.10 -10.15
CA GLY A 82 -5.80 3.65 -10.64
C GLY A 82 -5.74 5.19 -10.71
N PRO A 83 -6.63 5.85 -11.48
CA PRO A 83 -6.79 7.30 -11.40
C PRO A 83 -7.20 7.67 -9.97
N GLY A 84 -6.34 8.42 -9.26
CA GLY A 84 -6.55 8.75 -7.85
C GLY A 84 -5.80 7.84 -6.85
N SER A 85 -5.04 6.85 -7.32
CA SER A 85 -4.24 5.98 -6.43
C SER A 85 -3.09 6.74 -5.76
N ALA A 86 -2.75 6.36 -4.53
CA ALA A 86 -1.68 6.99 -3.77
C ALA A 86 -0.34 7.02 -4.53
N MET A 87 -0.02 5.94 -5.25
CA MET A 87 1.21 5.86 -6.07
C MET A 87 1.22 6.87 -7.23
N THR A 88 0.07 7.15 -7.86
CA THR A 88 0.00 8.17 -8.92
C THR A 88 0.21 9.58 -8.37
N TYR A 89 -0.35 9.89 -7.20
CA TYR A 89 -0.14 11.18 -6.55
C TYR A 89 1.33 11.37 -6.13
N MET A 90 1.96 10.35 -5.54
CA MET A 90 3.39 10.39 -5.18
C MET A 90 4.30 10.65 -6.38
N LEU A 91 4.05 9.95 -7.49
CA LEU A 91 4.82 10.11 -8.73
C LEU A 91 4.61 11.50 -9.33
N SER A 92 3.38 12.00 -9.34
CA SER A 92 3.06 13.33 -9.87
C SER A 92 3.71 14.48 -9.09
N LYS A 93 3.91 14.29 -7.77
CA LYS A 93 4.50 15.27 -6.86
C LYS A 93 6.00 15.07 -6.64
N GLY A 94 6.63 14.07 -7.26
CA GLY A 94 8.07 13.83 -7.19
C GLY A 94 8.57 13.49 -5.77
N ARG A 95 7.72 12.91 -4.91
CA ARG A 95 8.04 12.67 -3.50
C ARG A 95 8.84 11.36 -3.35
N HIS A 96 10.12 11.39 -3.73
CA HIS A 96 11.03 10.23 -3.67
C HIS A 96 11.28 9.69 -2.26
N ASP A 97 11.10 10.54 -1.25
CA ASP A 97 11.33 10.15 0.14
C ASP A 97 10.28 9.13 0.60
N LEU A 98 9.02 9.30 0.19
CA LEU A 98 7.93 8.36 0.49
C LEU A 98 8.12 7.04 -0.27
N LEU A 99 8.67 7.10 -1.48
CA LEU A 99 9.04 5.92 -2.26
C LEU A 99 10.18 5.12 -1.61
N SER A 100 11.03 5.79 -0.82
CA SER A 100 12.14 5.14 -0.12
C SER A 100 11.69 4.24 1.04
N LEU A 101 10.44 4.40 1.52
CA LEU A 101 9.87 3.61 2.62
C LEU A 101 10.03 2.11 2.34
N PRO A 102 10.49 1.31 3.33
CA PRO A 102 10.79 -0.11 3.12
C PRO A 102 9.57 -0.93 2.71
N ARG A 103 8.36 -0.55 3.12
CA ARG A 103 7.11 -1.22 2.68
C ARG A 103 6.82 -0.98 1.20
N MET A 104 6.90 0.28 0.75
CA MET A 104 6.68 0.64 -0.65
C MET A 104 7.77 0.09 -1.57
N ARG A 105 9.03 0.15 -1.15
CA ARG A 105 10.15 -0.39 -1.93
C ARG A 105 9.95 -1.88 -2.22
N ARG A 106 9.51 -2.67 -1.23
CA ARG A 106 9.22 -4.11 -1.42
C ARG A 106 8.12 -4.35 -2.45
N LEU A 107 7.05 -3.55 -2.42
CA LEU A 107 5.98 -3.63 -3.40
C LEU A 107 6.47 -3.26 -4.81
N GLN A 108 7.27 -2.21 -4.94
CA GLN A 108 7.82 -1.79 -6.22
C GLN A 108 8.79 -2.80 -6.80
N LEU A 109 9.68 -3.36 -5.97
CA LEU A 109 10.58 -4.42 -6.40
C LEU A 109 9.81 -5.65 -6.87
N LYS A 110 8.72 -6.01 -6.17
CA LYS A 110 7.86 -7.13 -6.59
C LYS A 110 7.18 -6.86 -7.94
N LYS A 111 6.66 -5.65 -8.15
CA LYS A 111 6.10 -5.25 -9.47
C LYS A 111 7.17 -5.21 -10.55
N TRP A 112 8.37 -4.73 -10.23
CA TRP A 112 9.49 -4.68 -11.16
C TRP A 112 9.95 -6.08 -11.58
N ASP A 113 10.00 -7.00 -10.63
CA ASP A 113 10.40 -8.39 -10.88
C ASP A 113 9.40 -9.11 -11.79
N VAL A 114 8.10 -8.92 -11.54
CA VAL A 114 7.04 -9.56 -12.32
C VAL A 114 6.84 -8.89 -13.68
N PHE A 115 6.72 -7.56 -13.72
CA PHE A 115 6.33 -6.83 -14.94
C PHE A 115 7.46 -6.01 -15.55
N GLY A 116 8.33 -5.43 -14.72
CA GLY A 116 9.38 -4.50 -15.14
C GLY A 116 10.39 -5.16 -16.08
N LYS A 117 10.95 -6.30 -15.69
CA LYS A 117 11.92 -7.06 -16.49
C LYS A 117 11.39 -7.40 -17.88
N GLN A 118 10.19 -7.96 -17.94
CA GLN A 118 9.57 -8.41 -19.19
C GLN A 118 9.24 -7.22 -20.11
N ARG A 119 8.62 -6.17 -19.57
CA ARG A 119 8.17 -5.02 -20.38
C ARG A 119 9.34 -4.16 -20.86
N LEU A 120 10.38 -4.00 -20.05
CA LEU A 120 11.60 -3.29 -20.45
C LEU A 120 12.35 -4.05 -21.55
N GLY A 121 12.52 -5.37 -21.39
CA GLY A 121 13.17 -6.21 -22.40
C GLY A 121 12.46 -6.15 -23.75
N GLN A 122 11.12 -6.23 -23.76
CA GLN A 122 10.34 -6.10 -25.00
C GLN A 122 10.51 -4.74 -25.69
N ARG A 123 10.55 -3.64 -24.92
CA ARG A 123 10.75 -2.30 -25.47
C ARG A 123 12.16 -2.11 -26.02
N LEU A 124 13.18 -2.52 -25.26
CA LEU A 124 14.58 -2.46 -25.71
C LEU A 124 14.78 -3.26 -27.00
N TRP A 125 14.26 -4.48 -27.05
CA TRP A 125 14.32 -5.32 -28.24
C TRP A 125 13.71 -4.66 -29.48
N ARG A 126 12.51 -4.06 -29.34
CA ARG A 126 11.87 -3.33 -30.44
C ARG A 126 12.71 -2.15 -30.93
N HIS A 127 13.30 -1.37 -30.00
CA HIS A 127 14.17 -0.26 -30.38
C HIS A 127 15.46 -0.74 -31.06
N CYS A 128 16.09 -1.81 -30.56
CA CYS A 128 17.25 -2.42 -31.22
C CYS A 128 16.91 -2.89 -32.63
N LEU A 129 15.76 -3.53 -32.84
CA LEU A 129 15.32 -3.94 -34.18
C LEU A 129 15.12 -2.74 -35.12
N VAL A 130 14.47 -1.67 -34.66
CA VAL A 130 14.28 -0.45 -35.47
C VAL A 130 15.63 0.18 -35.84
N LEU A 131 16.57 0.24 -34.88
CA LEU A 131 17.90 0.78 -35.14
C LEU A 131 18.70 -0.09 -36.13
N ILE A 132 18.63 -1.41 -36.04
CA ILE A 132 19.29 -2.33 -36.98
C ILE A 132 18.70 -2.19 -38.39
N VAL A 133 17.37 -2.11 -38.51
CA VAL A 133 16.70 -1.91 -39.81
C VAL A 133 17.06 -0.55 -40.41
N LEU A 134 17.11 0.50 -39.59
CA LEU A 134 17.53 1.83 -40.04
C LEU A 134 18.98 1.85 -40.53
N GLN A 135 19.88 1.09 -39.89
CA GLN A 135 21.30 1.05 -40.23
C GLN A 135 21.61 0.21 -41.48
N VAL A 136 20.76 -0.78 -41.81
CA VAL A 136 20.90 -1.60 -43.03
C VAL A 136 20.18 -0.98 -44.23
N GLY A 137 19.15 -0.18 -43.99
CA GLY A 137 18.42 0.54 -45.04
C GLY A 137 19.02 1.90 -45.44
N LEU A 138 20.05 2.37 -44.73
CA LEU A 138 20.83 3.58 -45.02
C LEU A 138 22.13 3.20 -45.75
#